data_AF-A0A6L6PSS9-F1
#
_entry.id   AF-A0A6L6PSS9-F1
#
_cell.length_a   1.000
_cell.length_b   1.000
_cell.length_c   1.000
_cell.angle_alpha   90.00
_cell.angle_beta   90.00
_cell.angle_gamma   90.00
#
_symmetry.space_group_name_H-M   'P 1'
#
loop_
_entity.id
_entity.type
_entity.pdbx_description
1 polymer ?
#
loop_
_entity_poly.entity_id
_entity_poly.type
_entity_poly.pdbx_seq_one_letter_code
_entity_poly.pdbx_strand_id
1 'polypeptide(L)' 'MKYKLLLILMLVQTSAYAYVDPGTGLLMLQSLFAVVGAVVFFLKNPIASISRLIAKLRKRDERS' A
#
# COMPACT_ATOMS: atom_id res chain seq x y z
N MET A 1 -3.26 39.71 26.48
CA MET A 1 -2.14 39.28 25.61
C MET A 1 -2.06 37.75 25.42
N LYS A 2 -2.52 36.92 26.36
CA LYS A 2 -2.41 35.45 26.31
C LYS A 2 -3.00 34.81 25.04
N TYR A 3 -4.16 35.28 24.58
CA TYR A 3 -4.85 34.73 23.40
C TYR A 3 -4.30 35.21 22.06
N LYS A 4 -3.49 36.29 22.05
CA LYS A 4 -2.93 36.85 20.82
C LYS A 4 -1.92 35.89 20.19
N LEU A 5 -1.12 35.22 21.01
CA LEU A 5 -0.17 34.20 20.55
C LEU A 5 -0.90 33.02 19.90
N LEU A 6 -2.00 32.58 20.51
CA LEU A 6 -2.80 31.46 20.01
C LEU A 6 -3.48 31.80 18.67
N LEU A 7 -3.97 33.03 18.52
CA LEU A 7 -4.51 33.55 17.26
C LEU A 7 -3.45 33.63 16.15
N ILE A 8 -2.23 34.07 16.47
CA ILE A 8 -1.13 34.11 15.50
C ILE A 8 -0.73 32.70 15.04
N LEU A 9 -0.66 31.73 15.96
CA LEU A 9 -0.34 30.33 15.62
C LEU A 9 -1.39 29.66 14.73
N MET A 10 -2.66 30.03 14.89
CA MET A 10 -3.74 29.55 14.00
C MET A 10 -3.69 30.18 12.60
N LEU A 11 -3.23 31.43 12.49
CA LEU A 11 -3.08 32.14 11.21
C LEU A 11 -1.83 31.69 10.45
N VAL A 12 -0.83 31.13 11.14
CA VAL A 12 0.41 30.57 10.57
C VAL A 12 0.28 29.04 10.45
N GLN A 13 -0.85 28.55 9.97
CA GLN A 13 -0.98 27.17 9.52
C GLN A 13 -0.37 27.08 8.11
N THR A 14 0.88 26.61 8.02
CA THR A 14 1.45 26.22 6.73
C THR A 14 0.76 24.94 6.26
N SER A 15 0.50 24.82 4.96
CA SER A 15 -0.03 23.57 4.39
C SER A 15 0.91 22.44 4.78
N ALA A 16 0.42 21.52 5.61
CA ALA A 16 1.12 20.28 5.89
C ALA A 16 1.18 19.50 4.56
N TYR A 17 2.29 19.63 3.85
CA TYR A 17 2.59 18.82 2.67
C TYR A 17 2.47 17.37 3.11
N ALA A 18 1.39 16.71 2.66
CA ALA A 18 0.99 15.34 2.95
C ALA A 18 1.95 14.66 3.92
N TYR A 19 1.71 14.84 5.23
CA TYR A 19 2.42 14.06 6.23
C TYR A 19 1.93 12.63 6.06
N VAL A 20 2.63 11.91 5.20
CA VAL A 20 2.46 10.48 5.02
C VAL A 20 3.06 9.89 6.28
N ASP A 21 2.21 9.59 7.25
CA ASP A 21 2.65 8.88 8.42
C ASP A 21 3.28 7.54 7.97
N PRO A 22 4.21 6.97 8.75
CA PRO A 22 4.91 5.76 8.36
C PRO A 22 3.97 4.61 7.96
N GLY A 23 2.78 4.53 8.56
CA GLY A 23 1.76 3.54 8.20
C GLY A 23 1.15 3.79 6.82
N THR A 24 0.73 5.02 6.54
CA THR A 24 0.19 5.38 5.21
C THR A 24 1.23 5.20 4.10
N GLY A 25 2.51 5.51 4.37
CA GLY A 25 3.59 5.32 3.42
C GLY A 25 3.82 3.84 3.08
N LEU A 26 3.76 2.97 4.09
CA LEU A 26 3.85 1.52 3.91
C LEU A 26 2.68 0.96 3.12
N LEU A 27 1.44 1.42 3.37
CA LEU A 27 0.27 1.00 2.60
C LEU A 27 0.36 1.40 1.13
N MET A 28 0.83 2.62 0.85
CA MET A 28 1.10 3.06 -0.53
C MET A 28 2.14 2.16 -1.21
N LEU A 29 3.26 1.90 -0.53
CA LEU A 29 4.33 1.04 -1.06
C LEU A 29 3.83 -0.39 -1.30
N GLN A 30 3.03 -0.94 -0.37
CA GLN A 30 2.40 -2.24 -0.50
C GLN A 30 1.46 -2.30 -1.70
N SER A 31 0.63 -1.28 -1.90
CA SER A 31 -0.27 -1.20 -3.05
C SER A 31 0.49 -1.16 -4.37
N LEU A 32 1.62 -0.42 -4.41
CA LEU A 32 2.48 -0.35 -5.57
C LEU A 32 3.09 -1.70 -5.92
N PHE A 33 3.66 -2.41 -4.94
CA PHE A 33 4.20 -3.75 -5.18
C PHE A 33 3.13 -4.77 -5.55
N ALA A 34 1.93 -4.68 -4.98
CA ALA A 34 0.82 -5.55 -5.34
C ALA A 34 0.40 -5.36 -6.80
N VAL A 35 0.28 -4.10 -7.25
CA VAL A 35 -0.05 -3.79 -8.65
C VAL A 35 1.05 -4.26 -9.60
N VAL A 36 2.33 -3.97 -9.29
CA VAL A 36 3.46 -4.41 -10.13
C VAL A 36 3.53 -5.93 -10.20
N GLY A 37 3.42 -6.60 -9.06
CA GLY A 37 3.39 -8.07 -8.99
C GLY A 37 2.22 -8.64 -9.78
N ALA A 38 1.03 -8.06 -9.65
CA ALA A 38 -0.13 -8.50 -10.39
C ALA A 38 0.07 -8.32 -11.90
N VAL A 39 0.62 -7.19 -12.31
CA VAL A 39 0.92 -6.88 -13.71
C VAL A 39 1.90 -7.91 -14.29
N VAL A 40 3.02 -8.14 -13.61
CA VAL A 40 4.07 -9.08 -14.07
C VAL A 40 3.53 -10.51 -14.15
N PHE A 41 2.71 -10.95 -13.20
CA PHE A 41 2.27 -12.35 -13.11
C PHE A 41 1.01 -12.65 -13.93
N PHE A 42 0.12 -11.68 -14.09
CA PHE A 42 -1.23 -11.92 -14.62
C PHE A 42 -1.52 -11.27 -15.98
N LEU A 43 -0.73 -10.31 -16.49
CA LEU A 43 -1.06 -9.68 -17.79
C LEU A 43 -1.04 -10.63 -18.99
N LYS A 44 -0.25 -11.71 -18.95
CA LYS A 44 -0.14 -12.63 -20.11
C LYS A 44 -1.28 -13.64 -20.20
N ASN A 45 -1.70 -14.23 -19.08
CA ASN A 45 -2.78 -15.21 -19.05
C ASN A 45 -3.24 -15.47 -17.60
N PRO A 46 -4.16 -14.63 -17.06
CA PRO A 46 -4.43 -14.60 -15.63
C PRO A 46 -4.99 -15.93 -15.11
N ILE A 47 -5.86 -16.56 -15.91
CA ILE A 47 -6.53 -17.82 -15.58
C ILE A 47 -5.51 -18.97 -15.48
N ALA A 48 -4.58 -19.05 -16.44
CA ALA A 48 -3.54 -20.09 -16.43
C ALA A 48 -2.56 -19.93 -15.26
N SER A 49 -2.19 -18.69 -14.90
CA SER A 49 -1.34 -18.41 -13.74
C SER A 49 -2.01 -18.81 -12.42
N ILE A 50 -3.29 -18.45 -12.22
CA ILE A 50 -4.05 -18.82 -11.01
C ILE A 50 -4.17 -20.35 -10.89
N SER A 51 -4.54 -21.03 -11.97
CA SER A 51 -4.70 -22.49 -11.99
C SER A 51 -3.40 -23.22 -11.60
N ARG A 52 -2.24 -22.76 -12.12
CA ARG A 52 -0.93 -23.33 -11.77
C ARG A 52 -0.56 -23.09 -10.30
N LEU A 53 -0.89 -21.91 -9.78
CA LEU A 53 -0.58 -21.54 -8.40
C LEU A 53 -1.38 -22.40 -7.41
N ILE A 54 -2.69 -22.58 -7.66
CA ILE A 54 -3.57 -23.47 -6.89
C ILE A 54 -3.07 -24.92 -6.96
N ALA A 55 -2.74 -25.41 -8.15
CA ALA A 55 -2.24 -26.78 -8.32
C ALA A 55 -0.92 -27.04 -7.58
N LYS A 56 -0.04 -26.03 -7.49
CA LYS A 56 1.23 -26.12 -6.77
C LYS A 56 1.04 -26.13 -5.25
N LEU A 57 0.08 -25.35 -4.75
CA LEU A 57 -0.27 -25.34 -3.31
C LEU A 57 -0.86 -26.69 -2.88
N ARG A 58 -1.78 -27.26 -3.67
CA ARG A 58 -2.37 -28.58 -3.40
C ARG A 58 -1.33 -29.70 -3.31
N LYS A 59 -0.36 -29.72 -4.24
CA LYS A 59 0.73 -30.72 -4.23
C LYS A 59 1.68 -30.60 -3.04
N ARG A 60 1.74 -29.44 -2.39
CA ARG A 60 2.60 -29.20 -1.23
C ARG A 60 1.95 -29.73 0.05
N ASP A 61 0.63 -29.62 0.12
CA ASP A 61 -0.21 -30.16 1.21
C ASP A 61 -0.19 -31.70 1.22
N GLU A 62 -0.25 -32.33 0.04
CA GLU A 62 -0.19 -33.80 -0.11
C GLU A 62 1.20 -34.41 0.24
N ARG A 63 2.24 -33.59 0.40
CA ARG A 63 3.61 -34.03 0.74
C ARG A 63 4.02 -33.75 2.17
N SER A 64 3.18 -33.06 2.94
CA SER A 64 3.43 -32.73 4.35
C SER A 64 2.67 -33.67 5.28
#